data_AF-A0AAF0CNH3-F1
#
_entry.id   AF-A0AAF0CNH3-F1
#
_cell.length_a   1.000
_cell.length_b   1.000
_cell.length_c   1.000
_cell.angle_alpha   90.00
_cell.angle_beta   90.00
_cell.angle_gamma   90.00
#
_symmetry.space_group_name_H-M   'P 1'
#
loop_
_entity.id
_entity.type
_entity.pdbx_description
1 polymer ?
#
loop_
_entity_poly.entity_id
_entity_poly.type
_entity_poly.pdbx_seq_one_letter_code
_entity_poly.pdbx_strand_id
1 'polypeptide(L)'
;MSKAKAKVKAKVKVRRATRKDIPALIKLNIAAYPVLADDNIVWGEAHLASHLRIFPQGQFVAEVRGKIVGAAATLVVDLGPDELRNHTWSGITDSGYFNNHDLDADTLYGADIYVHPEARGYGVGAALYEARRKLCRKLNKRRILAGGRLWNYKDHAADMSPQEYAEKVAAGELKDLVLSFQIREGFELRRVMPNYLHDPNSHNHASLIEWSNPDYNPEKSGARKVRVACVQYQMRELTSFAEFERQVGYFVDVAADSDADFVLFPELFTVQLLSMTKTKSPQEGIRQLAKYARRVVTLLRKLAIKHGVTIIGGSHPAKVGKEMRNICTVCMPDGSIAEQHKLHITPNERKWWGISGGHALPVIETPAAKIGVLICYDSEFPEAARHLADQGAEIIFVPFCTNDRQGYLRVRICSAARAVENQVYVALAGNVGNLPDVENMDVQYGQAAIFTPSDFMFSRDGIAAEADSNEETVLICDLDLDDLHEARAMGTVTPRIDRREDLFQLHASVAAPLPPAVDPIGPLGTQRDWSVEINPEGG
;
A
#
# COMPACT_ATOMS: atom_id res chain seq x y z
N MET A 1 38.07 24.23 40.92
CA MET A 1 37.66 24.83 39.62
C MET A 1 38.28 23.98 38.53
N SER A 2 37.56 23.22 37.69
CA SER A 2 36.68 23.60 36.56
C SER A 2 37.11 22.65 35.43
N LYS A 3 36.31 21.82 34.75
CA LYS A 3 34.88 21.67 34.56
C LYS A 3 34.63 20.20 34.22
N ALA A 4 33.73 19.55 34.97
CA ALA A 4 33.05 18.35 34.50
C ALA A 4 32.29 18.70 33.21
N LYS A 5 32.71 18.13 32.06
CA LYS A 5 31.93 18.22 30.83
C LYS A 5 30.75 17.26 30.94
N ALA A 6 29.64 17.76 31.46
CA ALA A 6 28.33 17.21 31.15
C ALA A 6 28.11 17.33 29.63
N LYS A 7 28.48 16.28 28.87
CA LYS A 7 28.05 16.12 27.47
C LYS A 7 26.54 15.96 27.52
N VAL A 8 25.80 17.02 27.18
CA VAL A 8 24.37 16.92 26.87
C VAL A 8 24.22 15.85 25.79
N LYS A 9 23.70 14.66 26.15
CA LYS A 9 23.39 13.59 25.20
C LYS A 9 22.42 14.19 24.19
N ALA A 10 22.87 14.38 22.95
CA ALA A 10 22.00 14.84 21.89
C ALA A 10 20.87 13.79 21.70
N LYS A 11 19.61 14.23 21.78
CA LYS A 11 18.45 13.35 21.67
C LYS A 11 18.43 12.71 20.27
N VAL A 12 18.49 11.38 20.21
CA VAL A 12 18.29 10.63 18.96
C VAL A 12 16.82 10.75 18.57
N LYS A 13 16.55 11.20 17.34
CA LYS A 13 15.21 11.25 16.76
C LYS A 13 15.09 10.16 15.72
N VAL A 14 14.14 9.25 15.89
CA VAL A 14 13.83 8.23 14.87
C VAL A 14 12.61 8.69 14.08
N ARG A 15 12.68 8.56 12.76
CA ARG A 15 11.56 8.82 11.84
C ARG A 15 11.57 7.80 10.69
N ARG A 16 10.50 7.78 9.90
CA ARG A 16 10.48 7.02 8.64
C ARG A 16 11.47 7.61 7.64
N ALA A 17 12.12 6.72 6.89
CA ALA A 17 12.93 7.08 5.74
C ALA A 17 12.03 7.60 4.61
N THR A 18 12.60 8.47 3.77
CA THR A 18 11.96 9.03 2.58
C THR A 18 12.89 8.87 1.39
N ARG A 19 12.39 9.03 0.15
CA ARG A 19 13.24 8.95 -1.04
C ARG A 19 14.40 9.96 -1.03
N LYS A 20 14.22 11.12 -0.39
CA LYS A 20 15.28 12.13 -0.25
C LYS A 20 16.46 11.67 0.61
N ASP A 21 16.26 10.65 1.44
CA ASP A 21 17.29 10.11 2.34
C ASP A 21 18.20 9.08 1.64
N ILE A 22 17.80 8.53 0.48
CA ILE A 22 18.53 7.45 -0.21
C ILE A 22 20.03 7.75 -0.37
N PRO A 23 20.45 8.93 -0.89
CA PRO A 23 21.89 9.21 -1.03
C PRO A 23 22.66 9.21 0.29
N ALA A 24 22.01 9.61 1.39
CA ALA A 24 22.61 9.61 2.72
C ALA A 24 22.66 8.19 3.32
N LEU A 25 21.64 7.37 3.06
CA LEU A 25 21.56 5.98 3.50
C LEU A 25 22.66 5.12 2.86
N ILE A 26 22.90 5.27 1.56
CA ILE A 26 23.98 4.55 0.85
C ILE A 26 25.34 4.87 1.50
N LYS A 27 25.64 6.17 1.67
CA LYS A 27 26.88 6.61 2.32
C LYS A 27 27.02 6.09 3.75
N LEU A 28 25.92 6.10 4.50
CA LEU A 28 25.89 5.58 5.86
C LEU A 28 26.13 4.07 5.93
N ASN A 29 25.55 3.30 5.01
CA ASN A 29 25.70 1.85 4.96
C ASN A 29 27.15 1.45 4.63
N ILE A 30 27.76 2.11 3.64
CA ILE A 30 29.19 1.95 3.32
C ILE A 30 30.06 2.27 4.54
N ALA A 31 29.80 3.40 5.22
CA ALA A 31 30.57 3.79 6.40
C ALA A 31 30.39 2.82 7.60
N ALA A 32 29.23 2.18 7.71
CA ALA A 32 28.95 1.21 8.77
C ALA A 32 29.61 -0.16 8.51
N TYR A 33 29.75 -0.54 7.24
CA TYR A 33 30.23 -1.85 6.78
C TYR A 33 31.33 -1.75 5.72
N PRO A 34 32.52 -1.22 6.04
CA PRO A 34 33.58 -1.01 5.05
C PRO A 34 34.01 -2.32 4.36
N VAL A 35 34.15 -3.42 5.10
CA VAL A 35 34.54 -4.73 4.54
C VAL A 35 33.49 -5.31 3.58
N LEU A 36 32.20 -5.16 3.89
CA LEU A 36 31.13 -5.61 2.99
C LEU A 36 30.99 -4.70 1.78
N ALA A 37 31.36 -3.41 1.90
CA ALA A 37 31.35 -2.47 0.78
C ALA A 37 32.41 -2.84 -0.27
N ASP A 38 33.57 -3.35 0.16
CA ASP A 38 34.63 -3.84 -0.74
C ASP A 38 34.14 -5.04 -1.59
N ASP A 39 33.28 -5.88 -1.02
CA ASP A 39 32.62 -7.01 -1.70
C ASP A 39 31.29 -6.62 -2.38
N ASN A 40 30.95 -5.33 -2.40
CA ASN A 40 29.70 -4.78 -2.95
C ASN A 40 28.42 -5.39 -2.32
N ILE A 41 28.48 -5.76 -1.05
CA ILE A 41 27.36 -6.28 -0.23
C ILE A 41 26.80 -5.13 0.65
N VAL A 42 26.41 -4.04 0.00
CA VAL A 42 25.84 -2.83 0.62
C VAL A 42 24.60 -2.36 -0.12
N TRP A 43 23.79 -1.53 0.53
CA TRP A 43 22.56 -1.03 -0.08
C TRP A 43 22.82 -0.14 -1.30
N GLY A 44 22.36 -0.57 -2.46
CA GLY A 44 22.20 0.25 -3.67
C GLY A 44 20.91 1.09 -3.69
N GLU A 45 20.84 2.06 -4.60
CA GLU A 45 19.67 2.93 -4.78
C GLU A 45 18.39 2.14 -5.12
N ALA A 46 18.49 1.15 -6.01
CA ALA A 46 17.35 0.32 -6.42
C ALA A 46 16.74 -0.45 -5.24
N HIS A 47 17.56 -1.01 -4.34
CA HIS A 47 17.08 -1.70 -3.13
C HIS A 47 16.33 -0.75 -2.21
N LEU A 48 16.92 0.40 -1.88
CA LEU A 48 16.31 1.38 -0.97
C LEU A 48 15.03 1.97 -1.57
N ALA A 49 15.00 2.18 -2.89
CA ALA A 49 13.78 2.58 -3.60
C ALA A 49 12.71 1.49 -3.53
N SER A 50 13.09 0.21 -3.64
CA SER A 50 12.19 -0.94 -3.46
C SER A 50 11.64 -1.01 -2.04
N HIS A 51 12.50 -0.88 -1.02
CA HIS A 51 12.08 -0.90 0.39
C HIS A 51 11.02 0.18 0.69
N LEU A 52 11.25 1.40 0.19
CA LEU A 52 10.34 2.53 0.37
C LEU A 52 9.04 2.40 -0.43
N ARG A 53 9.07 1.65 -1.54
CA ARG A 53 7.87 1.31 -2.32
C ARG A 53 7.04 0.24 -1.62
N ILE A 54 7.69 -0.84 -1.17
CA ILE A 54 7.03 -2.04 -0.66
C ILE A 54 6.55 -1.86 0.78
N PHE A 55 7.41 -1.35 1.67
CA PHE A 55 7.09 -1.27 3.09
C PHE A 55 7.67 0.00 3.74
N PRO A 56 7.18 1.20 3.37
CA PRO A 56 7.72 2.46 3.87
C PRO A 56 7.61 2.62 5.39
N GLN A 57 6.60 2.02 6.04
CA GLN A 57 6.50 2.05 7.51
C GLN A 57 7.58 1.23 8.23
N GLY A 58 8.24 0.29 7.54
CA GLY A 58 9.33 -0.54 8.08
C GLY A 58 10.72 0.06 7.94
N GLN A 59 10.87 1.18 7.23
CA GLN A 59 12.16 1.79 6.95
C GLN A 59 12.39 3.01 7.86
N PHE A 60 13.39 2.93 8.73
CA PHE A 60 13.66 3.95 9.74
C PHE A 60 15.01 4.62 9.55
N VAL A 61 15.08 5.92 9.87
CA VAL A 61 16.33 6.66 10.05
C VAL A 61 16.39 7.26 11.44
N ALA A 62 17.59 7.25 12.01
CA ALA A 62 17.92 7.87 13.27
C ALA A 62 18.79 9.11 13.01
N GLU A 63 18.35 10.25 13.51
CA GLU A 63 18.99 11.54 13.36
C GLU A 63 19.56 12.06 14.68
N VAL A 64 20.73 12.66 14.59
CA VAL A 64 21.34 13.46 15.67
C VAL A 64 21.69 14.82 15.09
N ARG A 65 21.10 15.89 15.63
CA ARG A 65 21.28 17.28 15.15
C ARG A 65 21.02 17.45 13.65
N GLY A 66 19.97 16.79 13.14
CA GLY A 66 19.56 16.86 11.73
C GLY A 66 20.42 16.08 10.76
N LYS A 67 21.43 15.33 11.23
CA LYS A 67 22.22 14.39 10.41
C LYS A 67 21.75 12.97 10.66
N ILE A 68 21.55 12.20 9.58
CA ILE A 68 21.26 10.76 9.67
C ILE A 68 22.54 10.06 10.13
N VAL A 69 22.44 9.30 11.22
CA VAL A 69 23.56 8.58 11.86
C VAL A 69 23.27 7.10 12.07
N GLY A 70 22.06 6.64 11.77
CA GLY A 70 21.69 5.24 11.79
C GLY A 70 20.45 4.98 10.96
N ALA A 71 20.26 3.75 10.53
CA ALA A 71 19.08 3.32 9.80
C ALA A 71 18.74 1.85 10.09
N ALA A 72 17.48 1.49 9.86
CA ALA A 72 16.97 0.14 10.00
C ALA A 72 16.08 -0.22 8.81
N ALA A 73 16.34 -1.39 8.24
CA ALA A 73 15.52 -1.98 7.19
C ALA A 73 14.72 -3.16 7.75
N THR A 74 13.45 -3.24 7.39
CA THR A 74 12.51 -4.24 7.92
C THR A 74 11.53 -4.66 6.83
N LEU A 75 11.06 -5.89 6.88
CA LEU A 75 9.96 -6.43 6.08
C LEU A 75 9.15 -7.41 6.94
N VAL A 76 7.94 -7.77 6.55
CA VAL A 76 7.16 -8.88 7.13
C VAL A 76 7.31 -10.08 6.18
N VAL A 77 7.52 -11.27 6.74
CA VAL A 77 7.80 -12.50 5.98
C VAL A 77 6.97 -13.66 6.51
N ASP A 78 6.56 -14.54 5.61
CA ASP A 78 6.10 -15.89 5.93
C ASP A 78 7.27 -16.87 5.88
N LEU A 79 7.45 -17.64 6.96
CA LEU A 79 8.45 -18.70 7.04
C LEU A 79 7.88 -20.08 6.73
N GLY A 80 6.56 -20.19 6.53
CA GLY A 80 5.86 -21.43 6.31
C GLY A 80 5.76 -22.27 7.60
N PRO A 81 5.55 -23.60 7.48
CA PRO A 81 5.33 -24.47 8.63
C PRO A 81 6.52 -24.58 9.59
N ASP A 82 7.74 -24.45 9.08
CA ASP A 82 8.95 -24.39 9.90
C ASP A 82 9.29 -22.93 10.22
N GLU A 83 8.66 -22.48 11.30
CA GLU A 83 8.74 -21.13 11.84
C GLU A 83 10.17 -20.62 12.15
N LEU A 84 11.15 -21.52 12.26
CA LEU A 84 12.55 -21.20 12.55
C LEU A 84 13.51 -21.86 11.54
N ARG A 85 13.03 -22.09 10.30
CA ARG A 85 13.82 -22.70 9.24
C ARG A 85 15.11 -21.93 8.96
N ASN A 86 16.15 -22.67 8.61
CA ASN A 86 17.36 -22.08 8.08
C ASN A 86 17.05 -21.30 6.79
N HIS A 87 17.65 -20.12 6.67
CA HIS A 87 17.55 -19.28 5.49
C HIS A 87 18.84 -18.48 5.35
N THR A 88 19.12 -18.03 4.12
CA THR A 88 20.18 -17.06 3.87
C THR A 88 19.61 -15.65 3.93
N TRP A 89 20.47 -14.66 4.20
CA TRP A 89 20.10 -13.25 4.15
C TRP A 89 19.52 -12.89 2.78
N SER A 90 20.16 -13.34 1.69
CA SER A 90 19.69 -13.09 0.33
C SER A 90 18.32 -13.74 0.08
N GLY A 91 18.12 -14.99 0.51
CA GLY A 91 16.85 -15.70 0.31
C GLY A 91 15.68 -15.05 1.05
N ILE A 92 15.85 -14.66 2.31
CA ILE A 92 14.76 -14.06 3.10
C ILE A 92 14.48 -12.59 2.77
N THR A 93 15.42 -11.90 2.13
CA THR A 93 15.25 -10.49 1.71
C THR A 93 14.97 -10.34 0.22
N ASP A 94 14.82 -11.43 -0.52
CA ASP A 94 14.75 -11.44 -1.98
C ASP A 94 15.90 -10.63 -2.61
N SER A 95 17.14 -11.07 -2.33
CA SER A 95 18.38 -10.38 -2.73
C SER A 95 18.42 -8.90 -2.32
N GLY A 96 17.77 -8.56 -1.21
CA GLY A 96 17.70 -7.18 -0.73
C GLY A 96 16.62 -6.31 -1.37
N TYR A 97 15.73 -6.84 -2.22
CA TYR A 97 14.63 -6.07 -2.83
C TYR A 97 13.33 -6.09 -2.03
N PHE A 98 13.15 -7.08 -1.14
CA PHE A 98 11.97 -7.32 -0.31
C PHE A 98 10.68 -7.63 -1.11
N ASN A 99 10.75 -8.15 -2.36
CA ASN A 99 9.52 -8.47 -3.10
C ASN A 99 8.72 -9.64 -2.48
N ASN A 100 9.33 -10.39 -1.58
CA ASN A 100 8.68 -11.41 -0.75
C ASN A 100 8.00 -10.85 0.52
N HIS A 101 7.81 -9.54 0.60
CA HIS A 101 7.09 -8.90 1.70
C HIS A 101 5.63 -9.34 1.72
N ASP A 102 5.21 -9.87 2.87
CA ASP A 102 3.83 -10.29 3.10
C ASP A 102 3.31 -9.65 4.37
N LEU A 103 2.39 -8.69 4.23
CA LEU A 103 1.79 -7.98 5.36
C LEU A 103 0.88 -8.86 6.22
N ASP A 104 0.42 -10.00 5.72
CA ASP A 104 -0.53 -10.87 6.42
C ASP A 104 0.21 -11.88 7.29
N ALA A 105 1.46 -12.21 6.93
CA ALA A 105 2.33 -13.05 7.74
C ALA A 105 2.60 -12.48 9.14
N ASP A 106 2.99 -13.35 10.08
CA ASP A 106 3.00 -13.01 11.51
C ASP A 106 4.36 -12.50 12.04
N THR A 107 5.39 -12.48 11.18
CA THR A 107 6.78 -12.27 11.59
C THR A 107 7.36 -11.03 10.94
N LEU A 108 7.74 -10.05 11.77
CA LEU A 108 8.48 -8.87 11.32
C LEU A 108 9.99 -9.21 11.26
N TYR A 109 10.58 -9.23 10.08
CA TYR A 109 11.98 -9.54 9.89
C TYR A 109 12.88 -8.30 9.89
N GLY A 110 13.88 -8.28 10.75
CA GLY A 110 14.91 -7.25 10.82
C GLY A 110 16.05 -7.51 9.85
N ALA A 111 15.91 -7.04 8.61
CA ALA A 111 16.88 -7.28 7.54
C ALA A 111 18.24 -6.60 7.77
N ASP A 112 18.26 -5.40 8.35
CA ASP A 112 19.50 -4.69 8.68
C ASP A 112 19.28 -3.59 9.74
N ILE A 113 20.30 -3.32 10.55
CA ILE A 113 20.46 -2.12 11.39
C ILE A 113 21.92 -1.69 11.29
N TYR A 114 22.15 -0.48 10.79
CA TYR A 114 23.48 0.07 10.60
C TYR A 114 23.60 1.45 11.20
N VAL A 115 24.71 1.68 11.92
CA VAL A 115 24.98 2.90 12.69
C VAL A 115 26.36 3.40 12.32
N HIS A 116 26.45 4.70 12.03
CA HIS A 116 27.70 5.38 11.71
C HIS A 116 28.73 5.11 12.83
N PRO A 117 29.99 4.77 12.51
CA PRO A 117 31.01 4.44 13.52
C PRO A 117 31.14 5.50 14.62
N GLU A 118 31.14 6.78 14.26
CA GLU A 118 31.23 7.91 15.20
C GLU A 118 29.99 8.09 16.10
N ALA A 119 28.86 7.49 15.73
CA ALA A 119 27.60 7.56 16.47
C ALA A 119 27.32 6.31 17.33
N ARG A 120 28.24 5.33 17.35
CA ARG A 120 28.16 4.17 18.24
C ARG A 120 28.29 4.61 19.70
N GLY A 121 27.57 3.95 20.60
CA GLY A 121 27.53 4.32 22.04
C GLY A 121 26.60 5.49 22.40
N TYR A 122 25.96 6.17 21.43
CA TYR A 122 24.98 7.23 21.68
C TYR A 122 23.52 6.72 21.80
N GLY A 123 23.30 5.41 21.83
CA GLY A 123 21.97 4.81 21.93
C GLY A 123 21.17 4.76 20.62
N VAL A 124 21.83 5.00 19.48
CA VAL A 124 21.20 4.98 18.14
C VAL A 124 20.61 3.60 17.82
N GLY A 125 21.36 2.52 18.04
CA GLY A 125 20.90 1.15 17.81
C GLY A 125 19.66 0.82 18.65
N ALA A 126 19.71 1.11 19.96
CA ALA A 126 18.58 0.89 20.87
C ALA A 126 17.31 1.64 20.43
N ALA A 127 17.45 2.89 19.95
CA ALA A 127 16.34 3.66 19.43
C ALA A 127 15.72 3.05 18.15
N LEU A 128 16.54 2.46 17.27
CA LEU A 128 16.08 1.78 16.07
C LEU A 128 15.39 0.44 16.38
N TYR A 129 15.94 -0.36 17.29
CA TYR A 129 15.28 -1.59 17.77
C TYR A 129 13.94 -1.27 18.44
N GLU A 130 13.86 -0.21 19.25
CA GLU A 130 12.61 0.25 19.85
C GLU A 130 11.58 0.70 18.81
N ALA A 131 12.02 1.38 17.74
CA ALA A 131 11.12 1.73 16.63
C ALA A 131 10.56 0.48 15.94
N ARG A 132 11.39 -0.56 15.75
CA ARG A 132 10.95 -1.85 15.19
C ARG A 132 9.99 -2.59 16.11
N ARG A 133 10.23 -2.63 17.43
CA ARG A 133 9.29 -3.20 18.43
C ARG A 133 7.95 -2.48 18.44
N LYS A 134 7.96 -1.14 18.37
CA LYS A 134 6.71 -0.36 18.23
C LYS A 134 5.96 -0.67 16.95
N LEU A 135 6.66 -0.87 15.84
CA LEU A 135 6.04 -1.28 14.58
C LEU A 135 5.43 -2.69 14.69
N CYS A 136 6.18 -3.65 15.26
CA CYS A 136 5.71 -5.01 15.49
C CYS A 136 4.40 -5.03 16.30
N ARG A 137 4.36 -4.29 17.43
CA ARG A 137 3.16 -4.11 18.25
C ARG A 137 2.02 -3.46 17.47
N LYS A 138 2.31 -2.37 16.75
CA LYS A 138 1.31 -1.64 15.96
C LYS A 138 0.65 -2.52 14.90
N LEU A 139 1.43 -3.38 14.27
CA LEU A 139 0.98 -4.31 13.23
C LEU A 139 0.44 -5.64 13.80
N ASN A 140 0.35 -5.75 15.14
CA ASN A 140 -0.01 -6.97 15.85
C ASN A 140 0.74 -8.22 15.32
N LYS A 141 2.05 -8.10 15.10
CA LYS A 141 2.88 -9.24 14.68
C LYS A 141 3.28 -10.08 15.88
N ARG A 142 3.37 -11.40 15.70
CA ARG A 142 3.69 -12.37 16.75
C ARG A 142 5.07 -12.11 17.33
N ARG A 143 6.04 -11.80 16.45
CA ARG A 143 7.45 -11.69 16.81
C ARG A 143 8.25 -10.83 15.84
N ILE A 144 9.47 -10.50 16.26
CA ILE A 144 10.54 -10.03 15.39
C ILE A 144 11.59 -11.13 15.27
N LEU A 145 11.96 -11.49 14.05
CA LEU A 145 13.14 -12.33 13.78
C LEU A 145 14.24 -11.52 13.10
N ALA A 146 15.49 -11.89 13.34
CA ALA A 146 16.64 -11.34 12.62
C ALA A 146 17.83 -12.31 12.65
N GLY A 147 18.70 -12.21 11.65
CA GLY A 147 20.03 -12.82 11.68
C GLY A 147 21.08 -11.83 12.20
N GLY A 148 21.71 -12.16 13.33
CA GLY A 148 22.85 -11.42 13.88
C GLY A 148 24.16 -12.09 13.51
N ARG A 149 25.09 -11.38 12.86
CA ARG A 149 26.41 -11.93 12.54
C ARG A 149 27.16 -12.23 13.84
N LEU A 150 27.75 -13.42 13.96
CA LEU A 150 28.64 -13.77 15.10
C LEU A 150 30.00 -13.10 14.92
N TRP A 151 30.04 -11.77 15.10
CA TRP A 151 31.11 -10.90 14.61
C TRP A 151 32.51 -11.27 15.13
N ASN A 152 32.62 -11.72 16.37
CA ASN A 152 33.91 -12.08 16.98
C ASN A 152 34.25 -13.56 16.85
N TYR A 153 33.44 -14.36 16.15
CA TYR A 153 33.63 -15.82 16.11
C TYR A 153 34.96 -16.26 15.48
N LYS A 154 35.51 -15.51 14.52
CA LYS A 154 36.86 -15.79 13.97
C LYS A 154 37.96 -15.95 15.02
N ASP A 155 37.81 -15.27 16.17
CA ASP A 155 38.81 -15.28 17.23
C ASP A 155 38.67 -16.54 18.14
N HIS A 156 37.62 -17.33 17.92
CA HIS A 156 37.24 -18.51 18.72
C HIS A 156 37.01 -19.78 17.89
N ALA A 157 37.01 -19.68 16.56
CA ALA A 157 36.65 -20.77 15.64
C ALA A 157 37.58 -21.99 15.70
N ALA A 158 38.79 -21.84 16.26
CA ALA A 158 39.72 -22.95 16.50
C ALA A 158 39.41 -23.74 17.78
N ASP A 159 38.73 -23.13 18.75
CA ASP A 159 38.59 -23.67 20.11
C ASP A 159 37.17 -24.16 20.42
N MET A 160 36.16 -23.71 19.69
CA MET A 160 34.76 -24.08 19.92
C MET A 160 33.92 -23.96 18.65
N SER A 161 32.81 -24.68 18.60
CA SER A 161 31.85 -24.60 17.50
C SER A 161 31.09 -23.25 17.51
N PRO A 162 30.46 -22.86 16.38
CA PRO A 162 29.67 -21.62 16.31
C PRO A 162 28.49 -21.64 17.29
N GLN A 163 27.90 -22.81 17.51
CA GLN A 163 26.78 -23.02 18.42
C GLN A 163 27.22 -22.82 19.87
N GLU A 164 28.30 -23.48 20.31
CA GLU A 164 28.85 -23.30 21.66
C GLU A 164 29.28 -21.85 21.92
N TYR A 165 29.87 -21.19 20.93
CA TYR A 165 30.21 -19.77 21.01
C TYR A 165 28.97 -18.91 21.23
N ALA A 166 27.93 -19.07 20.41
CA ALA A 166 26.70 -18.29 20.51
C ALA A 166 25.98 -18.51 21.85
N GLU A 167 25.95 -19.74 22.35
CA GLU A 167 25.36 -20.10 23.65
C GLU A 167 26.12 -19.44 24.81
N LYS A 168 27.47 -19.48 24.81
CA LYS A 168 28.29 -18.79 25.81
C LYS A 168 28.12 -17.28 25.76
N VAL A 169 27.96 -16.70 24.57
CA VAL A 169 27.64 -15.27 24.42
C VAL A 169 26.26 -14.94 24.97
N ALA A 170 25.25 -15.79 24.70
CA ALA A 170 23.89 -15.61 25.21
C ALA A 170 23.81 -15.76 26.74
N ALA A 171 24.63 -16.65 27.33
CA ALA A 171 24.79 -16.82 28.76
C ALA A 171 25.59 -15.68 29.44
N GLY A 172 26.23 -14.81 28.65
CA GLY A 172 27.05 -13.70 29.15
C GLY A 172 28.47 -14.10 29.58
N GLU A 173 28.90 -15.33 29.28
CA GLU A 173 30.25 -15.82 29.54
C GLU A 173 31.27 -15.25 28.53
N LEU A 174 30.83 -15.03 27.30
CA LEU A 174 31.59 -14.41 26.23
C LEU A 174 30.93 -13.11 25.75
N LYS A 175 31.70 -12.28 25.07
CA LYS A 175 31.22 -11.00 24.52
C LYS A 175 31.41 -10.95 23.02
N ASP A 176 30.29 -10.78 22.32
CA ASP A 176 30.23 -10.52 20.88
C ASP A 176 29.72 -9.10 20.62
N LEU A 177 30.29 -8.40 19.64
CA LEU A 177 29.88 -7.02 19.35
C LEU A 177 28.42 -6.89 18.85
N VAL A 178 27.86 -7.94 18.25
CA VAL A 178 26.51 -7.94 17.69
C VAL A 178 25.55 -8.70 18.61
N LEU A 179 25.82 -9.98 18.89
CA LEU A 179 24.89 -10.83 19.64
C LEU A 179 24.71 -10.34 21.09
N SER A 180 25.78 -9.96 21.80
CA SER A 180 25.63 -9.43 23.17
C SER A 180 24.86 -8.10 23.23
N PHE A 181 24.79 -7.34 22.13
CA PHE A 181 23.92 -6.17 22.07
C PHE A 181 22.46 -6.57 21.84
N GLN A 182 22.20 -7.53 20.94
CA GLN A 182 20.86 -8.02 20.63
C GLN A 182 20.18 -8.67 21.85
N ILE A 183 20.92 -9.48 22.62
CA ILE A 183 20.41 -10.06 23.88
C ILE A 183 20.02 -8.96 24.88
N ARG A 184 20.83 -7.91 25.02
CA ARG A 184 20.50 -6.75 25.89
C ARG A 184 19.29 -5.95 25.41
N GLU A 185 18.97 -5.99 24.12
CA GLU A 185 17.75 -5.41 23.55
C GLU A 185 16.51 -6.31 23.72
N GLY A 186 16.64 -7.42 24.46
CA GLY A 186 15.56 -8.33 24.83
C GLY A 186 15.30 -9.44 23.82
N PHE A 187 16.22 -9.69 22.89
CA PHE A 187 16.11 -10.84 21.99
C PHE A 187 16.65 -12.11 22.64
N GLU A 188 16.07 -13.24 22.27
CA GLU A 188 16.53 -14.58 22.64
C GLU A 188 17.26 -15.23 21.47
N LEU A 189 18.35 -15.95 21.76
CA LEU A 189 19.01 -16.81 20.79
C LEU A 189 18.14 -18.05 20.55
N ARG A 190 17.77 -18.31 19.29
CA ARG A 190 17.00 -19.51 18.92
C ARG A 190 17.90 -20.62 18.38
N ARG A 191 18.85 -20.27 17.52
CA ARG A 191 19.85 -21.19 16.95
C ARG A 191 20.96 -20.43 16.24
N VAL A 192 22.00 -21.15 15.82
CA VAL A 192 22.94 -20.67 14.81
C VAL A 192 22.53 -21.14 13.41
N MET A 193 22.55 -20.21 12.45
CA MET A 193 22.33 -20.45 11.03
C MET A 193 23.69 -20.44 10.30
N PRO A 194 24.08 -21.56 9.66
CA PRO A 194 25.26 -21.59 8.78
C PRO A 194 24.94 -20.94 7.44
N ASN A 195 25.96 -20.42 6.75
CA ASN A 195 25.87 -19.84 5.41
C ASN A 195 24.82 -18.71 5.29
N TYR A 196 24.61 -17.95 6.37
CA TYR A 196 23.60 -16.89 6.39
C TYR A 196 23.98 -15.72 5.48
N LEU A 197 25.24 -15.29 5.54
CA LEU A 197 25.82 -14.20 4.76
C LEU A 197 27.31 -14.48 4.59
N HIS A 198 27.90 -14.10 3.46
CA HIS A 198 29.36 -14.12 3.33
C HIS A 198 29.98 -13.07 4.26
N ASP A 199 30.63 -13.53 5.33
CA ASP A 199 31.36 -12.69 6.28
C ASP A 199 32.53 -13.49 6.86
N PRO A 200 33.78 -13.15 6.48
CA PRO A 200 34.96 -13.82 7.01
C PRO A 200 35.08 -13.74 8.53
N ASN A 201 34.56 -12.68 9.17
CA ASN A 201 34.68 -12.54 10.63
C ASN A 201 33.76 -13.48 11.40
N SER A 202 32.62 -13.86 10.81
CA SER A 202 31.68 -14.79 11.43
C SER A 202 31.77 -16.20 10.86
N HIS A 203 32.73 -16.47 9.96
CA HIS A 203 32.81 -17.71 9.20
C HIS A 203 31.46 -18.07 8.55
N ASN A 204 30.73 -17.07 8.04
CA ASN A 204 29.39 -17.18 7.46
C ASN A 204 28.27 -17.63 8.41
N HIS A 205 28.51 -17.66 9.73
CA HIS A 205 27.50 -18.03 10.73
C HIS A 205 26.79 -16.78 11.27
N ALA A 206 25.49 -16.94 11.55
CA ALA A 206 24.68 -15.93 12.22
C ALA A 206 23.80 -16.55 13.31
N SER A 207 23.57 -15.82 14.39
CA SER A 207 22.52 -16.13 15.36
C SER A 207 21.15 -15.80 14.79
N LEU A 208 20.24 -16.77 14.72
CA LEU A 208 18.81 -16.49 14.59
C LEU A 208 18.31 -16.04 15.96
N ILE A 209 17.84 -14.79 16.02
CA ILE A 209 17.33 -14.21 17.25
C ILE A 209 15.84 -13.91 17.13
N GLU A 210 15.13 -14.01 18.25
CA GLU A 210 13.70 -13.72 18.34
C GLU A 210 13.40 -12.71 19.44
N TRP A 211 12.56 -11.73 19.13
CA TRP A 211 11.86 -10.94 20.15
C TRP A 211 10.38 -11.25 20.05
N SER A 212 9.83 -11.92 21.05
CA SER A 212 8.40 -12.22 21.12
C SER A 212 7.63 -10.95 21.48
N ASN A 213 6.54 -10.68 20.75
CA ASN A 213 5.71 -9.52 21.02
C ASN A 213 4.77 -9.83 22.21
N PRO A 214 4.96 -9.23 23.39
CA PRO A 214 4.11 -9.52 24.55
C PRO A 214 2.68 -9.01 24.38
N ASP A 215 2.46 -8.07 23.46
CA ASP A 215 1.15 -7.48 23.17
C ASP A 215 0.45 -8.19 22.00
N TYR A 216 1.05 -9.26 21.45
CA TYR A 216 0.44 -10.03 20.38
C TYR A 216 -0.85 -10.67 20.90
N ASN A 217 -1.96 -10.31 20.28
CA ASN A 217 -3.22 -10.97 20.51
C ASN A 217 -3.61 -11.73 19.23
N PRO A 218 -3.66 -13.08 19.25
CA PRO A 218 -4.08 -13.87 18.09
C PRO A 218 -5.52 -13.55 17.67
N GLU A 219 -6.37 -13.09 18.58
CA GLU A 219 -7.73 -12.60 18.27
C GLU A 219 -7.74 -11.17 17.70
N LYS A 220 -6.63 -10.40 17.86
CA LYS A 220 -6.38 -9.12 17.15
C LYS A 220 -5.51 -9.30 15.92
N SER A 221 -5.28 -10.52 15.45
CA SER A 221 -5.12 -10.77 14.01
C SER A 221 -6.45 -10.41 13.35
N GLY A 222 -6.84 -9.15 13.50
CA GLY A 222 -8.19 -8.70 13.32
C GLY A 222 -8.38 -8.59 11.84
N ALA A 223 -9.34 -9.36 11.34
CA ALA A 223 -10.15 -9.04 10.18
C ALA A 223 -9.77 -7.68 9.61
N ARG A 224 -9.04 -7.65 8.49
CA ARG A 224 -8.64 -6.43 7.80
C ARG A 224 -9.90 -5.74 7.27
N LYS A 225 -10.59 -5.04 8.17
CA LYS A 225 -11.84 -4.36 7.89
C LYS A 225 -11.57 -2.99 7.33
N VAL A 226 -12.33 -2.64 6.31
CA VAL A 226 -12.31 -1.33 5.67
C VAL A 226 -13.72 -0.77 5.64
N ARG A 227 -13.88 0.49 6.05
CA ARG A 227 -15.17 1.17 6.04
C ARG A 227 -15.33 2.02 4.80
N VAL A 228 -16.38 1.77 4.04
CA VAL A 228 -16.69 2.46 2.79
C VAL A 228 -17.95 3.30 2.95
N ALA A 229 -17.86 4.58 2.58
CA ALA A 229 -18.98 5.50 2.47
C ALA A 229 -19.28 5.80 0.99
N CYS A 230 -20.47 5.44 0.51
CA CYS A 230 -20.96 5.77 -0.83
C CYS A 230 -21.95 6.94 -0.77
N VAL A 231 -21.64 8.05 -1.44
CA VAL A 231 -22.48 9.25 -1.45
C VAL A 231 -23.50 9.16 -2.58
N GLN A 232 -24.78 9.00 -2.23
CA GLN A 232 -25.87 9.17 -3.18
C GLN A 232 -26.23 10.65 -3.25
N TYR A 233 -25.71 11.33 -4.27
CA TYR A 233 -25.65 12.80 -4.31
C TYR A 233 -26.88 13.39 -5.02
N GLN A 234 -27.60 14.31 -4.38
CA GLN A 234 -28.69 15.02 -5.05
C GLN A 234 -28.15 16.21 -5.86
N MET A 235 -28.33 16.13 -7.17
CA MET A 235 -28.08 17.24 -8.08
C MET A 235 -29.12 18.33 -7.88
N ARG A 236 -28.63 19.56 -7.72
CA ARG A 236 -29.43 20.77 -7.52
C ARG A 236 -28.68 21.98 -8.05
N GLU A 237 -29.42 23.05 -8.31
CA GLU A 237 -28.85 24.31 -8.80
C GLU A 237 -27.85 24.88 -7.79
N LEU A 238 -26.76 25.45 -8.30
CA LEU A 238 -25.75 26.12 -7.50
C LEU A 238 -25.64 27.58 -7.89
N THR A 239 -25.53 28.44 -6.88
CA THR A 239 -25.32 29.88 -7.08
C THR A 239 -23.85 30.30 -7.00
N SER A 240 -23.00 29.46 -6.38
CA SER A 240 -21.57 29.73 -6.22
C SER A 240 -20.75 28.46 -6.03
N PHE A 241 -19.45 28.53 -6.34
CA PHE A 241 -18.54 27.41 -6.04
C PHE A 241 -18.40 27.15 -4.53
N ALA A 242 -18.55 28.18 -3.69
CA ALA A 242 -18.52 28.01 -2.24
C ALA A 242 -19.69 27.16 -1.73
N GLU A 243 -20.83 27.19 -2.43
CA GLU A 243 -21.96 26.30 -2.13
C GLU A 243 -21.64 24.84 -2.45
N PHE A 244 -21.00 24.59 -3.61
CA PHE A 244 -20.47 23.29 -3.95
C PHE A 244 -19.46 22.78 -2.91
N GLU A 245 -18.52 23.64 -2.48
CA GLU A 245 -17.54 23.29 -1.44
C GLU A 245 -18.21 22.88 -0.11
N ARG A 246 -19.28 23.57 0.29
CA ARG A 246 -20.04 23.21 1.50
C ARG A 246 -20.76 21.87 1.35
N GLN A 247 -21.41 21.63 0.20
CA GLN A 247 -22.13 20.36 -0.03
C GLN A 247 -21.15 19.17 -0.05
N VAL A 248 -20.04 19.27 -0.77
CA VAL A 248 -19.00 18.22 -0.79
C VAL A 248 -18.36 18.05 0.59
N GLY A 249 -18.04 19.17 1.26
CA GLY A 249 -17.45 19.17 2.59
C GLY A 249 -18.33 18.43 3.61
N TYR A 250 -19.64 18.69 3.59
CA TYR A 250 -20.61 18.01 4.46
C TYR A 250 -20.54 16.48 4.35
N PHE A 251 -20.55 15.94 3.13
CA PHE A 251 -20.50 14.48 2.95
C PHE A 251 -19.16 13.86 3.37
N VAL A 252 -18.05 14.56 3.18
CA VAL A 252 -16.75 14.11 3.68
C VAL A 252 -16.69 14.19 5.20
N ASP A 253 -17.23 15.25 5.80
CA ASP A 253 -17.32 15.40 7.26
C ASP A 253 -18.14 14.22 7.86
N VAL A 254 -19.32 13.90 7.31
CA VAL A 254 -20.17 12.78 7.77
C VAL A 254 -19.47 11.42 7.65
N ALA A 255 -18.79 11.17 6.53
CA ALA A 255 -18.06 9.93 6.34
C ALA A 255 -16.87 9.80 7.31
N ALA A 256 -16.16 10.92 7.56
CA ALA A 256 -15.05 10.96 8.51
C ALA A 256 -15.51 10.78 9.97
N ASP A 257 -16.64 11.37 10.36
CA ASP A 257 -17.25 11.18 11.68
C ASP A 257 -17.68 9.72 11.93
N SER A 258 -17.85 8.97 10.84
CA SER A 258 -18.13 7.53 10.88
C SER A 258 -16.87 6.68 10.74
N ASP A 259 -15.66 7.24 10.86
CA ASP A 259 -14.38 6.54 10.69
C ASP A 259 -14.24 5.80 9.34
N ALA A 260 -14.77 6.36 8.25
CA ALA A 260 -14.64 5.75 6.93
C ALA A 260 -13.19 5.82 6.42
N ASP A 261 -12.70 4.72 5.83
CA ASP A 261 -11.43 4.68 5.09
C ASP A 261 -11.56 5.27 3.68
N PHE A 262 -12.75 5.09 3.08
CA PHE A 262 -13.07 5.52 1.72
C PHE A 262 -14.37 6.33 1.65
N VAL A 263 -14.35 7.41 0.86
CA VAL A 263 -15.56 8.13 0.43
C VAL A 263 -15.67 8.08 -1.08
N LEU A 264 -16.75 7.51 -1.61
CA LEU A 264 -17.05 7.47 -3.04
C LEU A 264 -18.10 8.52 -3.41
N PHE A 265 -17.71 9.45 -4.28
CA PHE A 265 -18.63 10.38 -4.95
C PHE A 265 -19.12 9.83 -6.29
N PRO A 266 -20.28 10.28 -6.81
CA PRO A 266 -20.79 9.85 -8.10
C PRO A 266 -20.01 10.38 -9.32
N GLU A 267 -20.17 9.71 -10.46
CA GLU A 267 -19.64 10.21 -11.73
C GLU A 267 -20.27 11.56 -12.05
N LEU A 268 -19.47 12.50 -12.54
CA LEU A 268 -19.93 13.79 -13.06
C LEU A 268 -20.85 14.58 -12.11
N PHE A 269 -20.79 14.33 -10.78
CA PHE A 269 -21.52 15.08 -9.76
C PHE A 269 -21.20 16.59 -9.79
N THR A 270 -20.13 16.98 -10.48
CA THR A 270 -19.69 18.35 -10.69
C THR A 270 -20.49 19.09 -11.76
N VAL A 271 -21.32 18.42 -12.56
CA VAL A 271 -22.06 19.06 -13.66
C VAL A 271 -23.03 20.13 -13.19
N GLN A 272 -23.56 20.05 -11.96
CA GLN A 272 -24.30 21.15 -11.31
C GLN A 272 -23.54 22.49 -11.27
N LEU A 273 -22.21 22.50 -11.40
CA LEU A 273 -21.44 23.75 -11.53
C LEU A 273 -21.79 24.53 -12.82
N LEU A 274 -22.38 23.87 -13.81
CA LEU A 274 -22.90 24.51 -15.02
C LEU A 274 -24.15 25.36 -14.75
N SER A 275 -24.87 25.15 -13.65
CA SER A 275 -25.97 26.05 -13.25
C SER A 275 -25.52 27.50 -13.09
N MET A 276 -24.25 27.73 -12.76
CA MET A 276 -23.67 29.08 -12.64
C MET A 276 -23.29 29.71 -13.99
N THR A 277 -23.41 28.98 -15.11
CA THR A 277 -22.89 29.40 -16.42
C THR A 277 -23.93 29.17 -17.52
N LYS A 278 -24.25 30.22 -18.28
CA LYS A 278 -25.06 30.05 -19.49
C LYS A 278 -24.22 29.41 -20.60
N THR A 279 -24.63 28.25 -21.09
CA THR A 279 -23.95 27.50 -22.15
C THR A 279 -24.82 27.46 -23.40
N LYS A 280 -24.23 27.59 -24.60
CA LYS A 280 -25.00 27.57 -25.85
C LYS A 280 -25.19 26.16 -26.42
N SER A 281 -24.46 25.18 -25.89
CA SER A 281 -24.55 23.76 -26.27
C SER A 281 -23.92 22.87 -25.20
N PRO A 282 -24.24 21.56 -25.18
CA PRO A 282 -23.64 20.61 -24.25
C PRO A 282 -22.11 20.53 -24.38
N GLN A 283 -21.59 20.64 -25.61
CA GLN A 283 -20.14 20.59 -25.86
C GLN A 283 -19.42 21.82 -25.28
N GLU A 284 -20.03 23.00 -25.40
CA GLU A 284 -19.50 24.20 -24.75
C GLU A 284 -19.57 24.07 -23.23
N GLY A 285 -20.67 23.55 -22.69
CA GLY A 285 -20.83 23.31 -21.26
C GLY A 285 -19.70 22.48 -20.69
N ILE A 286 -19.40 21.32 -21.27
CA ILE A 286 -18.29 20.48 -20.80
C ILE A 286 -16.92 21.19 -20.87
N ARG A 287 -16.68 22.02 -21.89
CA ARG A 287 -15.45 22.83 -21.95
C ARG A 287 -15.39 23.88 -20.83
N GLN A 288 -16.53 24.47 -20.44
CA GLN A 288 -16.59 25.39 -19.31
C GLN A 288 -16.40 24.63 -17.99
N LEU A 289 -17.05 23.47 -17.83
CA LEU A 289 -16.92 22.62 -16.65
C LEU A 289 -15.46 22.19 -16.43
N ALA A 290 -14.74 21.86 -17.51
CA ALA A 290 -13.33 21.49 -17.44
C ALA A 290 -12.42 22.57 -16.86
N LYS A 291 -12.82 23.84 -16.88
CA LYS A 291 -12.06 24.93 -16.23
C LYS A 291 -12.07 24.81 -14.70
N TYR A 292 -13.05 24.11 -14.14
CA TYR A 292 -13.13 23.86 -12.69
C TYR A 292 -12.27 22.68 -12.23
N ALA A 293 -11.70 21.87 -13.13
CA ALA A 293 -11.00 20.63 -12.76
C ALA A 293 -9.95 20.83 -11.67
N ARG A 294 -9.07 21.84 -11.80
CA ARG A 294 -8.05 22.15 -10.78
C ARG A 294 -8.64 22.54 -9.43
N ARG A 295 -9.75 23.29 -9.42
CA ARG A 295 -10.42 23.72 -8.19
C ARG A 295 -11.06 22.54 -7.49
N VAL A 296 -11.74 21.66 -8.24
CA VAL A 296 -12.34 20.43 -7.71
C VAL A 296 -11.27 19.52 -7.12
N VAL A 297 -10.18 19.23 -7.84
CA VAL A 297 -9.07 18.40 -7.32
C VAL A 297 -8.44 19.02 -6.08
N THR A 298 -8.26 20.35 -6.05
CA THR A 298 -7.72 21.05 -4.88
C THR A 298 -8.63 20.93 -3.66
N LEU A 299 -9.95 21.06 -3.86
CA LEU A 299 -10.95 20.86 -2.80
C LEU A 299 -10.90 19.43 -2.26
N LEU A 300 -11.01 18.42 -3.12
CA LEU A 300 -11.02 17.01 -2.71
C LEU A 300 -9.72 16.64 -1.99
N ARG A 301 -8.56 17.07 -2.51
CA ARG A 301 -7.27 16.85 -1.86
C ARG A 301 -7.20 17.50 -0.47
N LYS A 302 -7.68 18.74 -0.34
CA LYS A 302 -7.72 19.45 0.95
C LYS A 302 -8.60 18.70 1.96
N LEU A 303 -9.75 18.20 1.53
CA LEU A 303 -10.67 17.44 2.37
C LEU A 303 -10.06 16.09 2.78
N ALA A 304 -9.46 15.34 1.84
CA ALA A 304 -8.78 14.07 2.13
C ALA A 304 -7.70 14.24 3.21
N ILE A 305 -6.85 15.27 3.10
CA ILE A 305 -5.81 15.56 4.10
C ILE A 305 -6.41 15.99 5.44
N LYS A 306 -7.42 16.88 5.41
CA LYS A 306 -8.06 17.41 6.63
C LYS A 306 -8.70 16.30 7.46
N HIS A 307 -9.33 15.33 6.79
CA HIS A 307 -10.12 14.28 7.43
C HIS A 307 -9.39 12.95 7.57
N GLY A 308 -8.21 12.80 6.95
CA GLY A 308 -7.46 11.56 7.01
C GLY A 308 -8.09 10.41 6.22
N VAL A 309 -8.93 10.71 5.21
CA VAL A 309 -9.71 9.73 4.44
C VAL A 309 -9.28 9.66 2.98
N THR A 310 -9.46 8.51 2.33
CA THR A 310 -9.26 8.37 0.88
C THR A 310 -10.55 8.74 0.14
N ILE A 311 -10.48 9.75 -0.73
CA ILE A 311 -11.65 10.20 -1.50
C ILE A 311 -11.55 9.70 -2.93
N ILE A 312 -12.52 8.90 -3.35
CA ILE A 312 -12.78 8.55 -4.75
C ILE A 312 -13.67 9.64 -5.32
N GLY A 313 -13.08 10.58 -6.05
CA GLY A 313 -13.69 11.84 -6.46
C GLY A 313 -14.80 11.74 -7.52
N GLY A 314 -15.34 10.54 -7.76
CA GLY A 314 -16.42 10.33 -8.72
C GLY A 314 -15.93 10.45 -10.15
N SER A 315 -16.19 11.60 -10.79
CA SER A 315 -15.40 12.03 -11.94
C SER A 315 -15.64 13.48 -12.31
N HIS A 316 -14.74 14.05 -13.12
CA HIS A 316 -14.84 15.40 -13.66
C HIS A 316 -14.27 15.46 -15.09
N PRO A 317 -14.90 16.19 -16.04
CA PRO A 317 -14.31 16.38 -17.36
C PRO A 317 -13.07 17.28 -17.30
N ALA A 318 -11.96 16.87 -17.87
CA ALA A 318 -10.73 17.66 -17.88
C ALA A 318 -10.01 17.58 -19.23
N LYS A 319 -9.27 18.65 -19.56
CA LYS A 319 -8.46 18.71 -20.78
C LYS A 319 -7.10 18.06 -20.53
N VAL A 320 -6.79 17.01 -21.29
CA VAL A 320 -5.49 16.32 -21.30
C VAL A 320 -4.87 16.51 -22.68
N GLY A 321 -3.85 17.37 -22.76
CA GLY A 321 -3.29 17.80 -24.03
C GLY A 321 -4.34 18.50 -24.91
N LYS A 322 -4.69 17.90 -26.05
CA LYS A 322 -5.72 18.42 -26.96
C LYS A 322 -7.10 17.80 -26.74
N GLU A 323 -7.20 16.73 -25.94
CA GLU A 323 -8.41 15.94 -25.80
C GLU A 323 -9.16 16.26 -24.50
N MET A 324 -10.47 16.03 -24.51
CA MET A 324 -11.30 16.06 -23.31
C MET A 324 -11.43 14.63 -22.78
N ARG A 325 -11.21 14.44 -21.48
CA ARG A 325 -11.28 13.14 -20.80
C ARG A 325 -12.25 13.23 -19.61
N ASN A 326 -12.96 12.14 -19.31
CA ASN A 326 -13.73 11.99 -18.09
C ASN A 326 -12.82 11.28 -17.05
N ILE A 327 -12.45 11.96 -15.97
CA ILE A 327 -11.38 11.52 -15.06
C ILE A 327 -11.92 11.40 -13.63
N CYS A 328 -11.73 10.24 -13.01
CA CYS A 328 -11.85 10.08 -11.57
C CYS A 328 -10.51 10.38 -10.90
N THR A 329 -10.50 11.32 -9.96
CA THR A 329 -9.34 11.63 -9.14
C THR A 329 -9.49 10.94 -7.79
N VAL A 330 -8.50 10.13 -7.40
CA VAL A 330 -8.40 9.53 -6.08
C VAL A 330 -7.43 10.35 -5.23
N CYS A 331 -7.93 10.97 -4.16
CA CYS A 331 -7.14 11.81 -3.26
C CYS A 331 -6.86 11.06 -1.95
N MET A 332 -5.59 10.89 -1.58
CA MET A 332 -5.20 10.14 -0.39
C MET A 332 -4.99 11.03 0.85
N PRO A 333 -5.03 10.47 2.07
CA PRO A 333 -4.81 11.20 3.32
C PRO A 333 -3.46 11.92 3.42
N ASP A 334 -2.42 11.39 2.76
CA ASP A 334 -1.09 11.99 2.73
C ASP A 334 -0.96 13.13 1.68
N GLY A 335 -2.04 13.38 0.94
CA GLY A 335 -2.11 14.37 -0.11
C GLY A 335 -1.56 13.93 -1.46
N SER A 336 -1.21 12.65 -1.64
CA SER A 336 -0.95 12.07 -2.96
C SER A 336 -2.26 11.92 -3.75
N ILE A 337 -2.14 11.90 -5.08
CA ILE A 337 -3.27 11.81 -6.01
C ILE A 337 -2.97 10.71 -7.03
N ALA A 338 -3.96 9.87 -7.30
CA ALA A 338 -4.02 9.01 -8.47
C ALA A 338 -5.19 9.43 -9.39
N GLU A 339 -5.12 9.07 -10.66
CA GLU A 339 -6.16 9.38 -11.64
C GLU A 339 -6.52 8.13 -12.44
N GLN A 340 -7.82 7.90 -12.62
CA GLN A 340 -8.36 6.92 -13.55
C GLN A 340 -9.14 7.63 -14.64
N HIS A 341 -8.73 7.46 -15.89
CA HIS A 341 -9.45 8.00 -17.04
C HIS A 341 -10.48 6.98 -17.51
N LYS A 342 -11.73 7.40 -17.72
CA LYS A 342 -12.79 6.53 -18.23
C LYS A 342 -12.36 5.91 -19.56
N LEU A 343 -12.42 4.58 -19.67
CA LEU A 343 -11.92 3.87 -20.85
C LEU A 343 -12.99 3.84 -21.95
N HIS A 344 -14.18 3.39 -21.57
CA HIS A 344 -15.30 3.17 -22.46
C HIS A 344 -16.20 4.41 -22.43
N ILE A 345 -16.09 5.23 -23.47
CA ILE A 345 -16.91 6.43 -23.61
C ILE A 345 -18.25 6.06 -24.22
N THR A 346 -19.33 6.44 -23.53
CA THR A 346 -20.71 6.20 -24.01
C THR A 346 -20.97 6.94 -25.32
N PRO A 347 -21.93 6.46 -26.15
CA PRO A 347 -22.30 7.16 -27.38
C PRO A 347 -22.69 8.62 -27.15
N ASN A 348 -23.36 8.92 -26.02
CA ASN A 348 -23.82 10.26 -25.67
C ASN A 348 -22.64 11.20 -25.36
N GLU A 349 -21.72 10.77 -24.49
CA GLU A 349 -20.49 11.52 -24.15
C GLU A 349 -19.64 11.80 -25.40
N ARG A 350 -19.50 10.81 -26.29
CA ARG A 350 -18.74 10.97 -27.54
C ARG A 350 -19.41 11.99 -28.47
N LYS A 351 -20.71 11.82 -28.70
CA LYS A 351 -21.49 12.61 -29.68
C LYS A 351 -21.63 14.07 -29.26
N TRP A 352 -21.99 14.33 -27.99
CA TRP A 352 -22.38 15.67 -27.54
C TRP A 352 -21.30 16.39 -26.76
N TRP A 353 -20.41 15.65 -26.08
CA TRP A 353 -19.39 16.25 -25.23
C TRP A 353 -17.98 16.18 -25.83
N GLY A 354 -17.76 15.30 -26.82
CA GLY A 354 -16.46 15.14 -27.48
C GLY A 354 -15.39 14.60 -26.54
N ILE A 355 -15.78 13.70 -25.63
CA ILE A 355 -14.87 13.02 -24.70
C ILE A 355 -14.21 11.82 -25.37
N SER A 356 -12.91 11.63 -25.11
CA SER A 356 -12.11 10.49 -25.56
C SER A 356 -11.76 9.55 -24.40
N GLY A 357 -11.58 8.26 -24.71
CA GLY A 357 -11.35 7.20 -23.73
C GLY A 357 -9.87 7.04 -23.31
N GLY A 358 -9.65 6.71 -22.04
CA GLY A 358 -8.37 6.37 -21.41
C GLY A 358 -7.57 5.25 -22.09
N HIS A 359 -6.31 5.09 -21.67
CA HIS A 359 -5.39 4.07 -22.23
C HIS A 359 -4.73 3.19 -21.15
N ALA A 360 -5.06 3.41 -19.88
CA ALA A 360 -4.46 2.73 -18.74
C ALA A 360 -5.54 2.39 -17.69
N LEU A 361 -5.37 1.25 -17.03
CA LEU A 361 -6.25 0.78 -15.96
C LEU A 361 -5.42 0.19 -14.80
N PRO A 362 -4.69 1.04 -14.06
CA PRO A 362 -3.86 0.58 -12.95
C PRO A 362 -4.69 0.25 -11.71
N VAL A 363 -4.22 -0.73 -10.92
CA VAL A 363 -4.59 -0.81 -9.51
C VAL A 363 -3.94 0.33 -8.74
N ILE A 364 -4.71 0.96 -7.86
CA ILE A 364 -4.28 2.07 -7.02
C ILE A 364 -4.04 1.53 -5.62
N GLU A 365 -2.79 1.59 -5.16
CA GLU A 365 -2.44 1.21 -3.78
C GLU A 365 -2.81 2.35 -2.82
N THR A 366 -3.68 2.08 -1.86
CA THR A 366 -4.09 3.03 -0.82
C THR A 366 -3.64 2.53 0.56
N PRO A 367 -3.68 3.36 1.63
CA PRO A 367 -3.32 2.91 2.97
C PRO A 367 -4.18 1.76 3.51
N ALA A 368 -5.44 1.62 3.06
CA ALA A 368 -6.39 0.64 3.56
C ALA A 368 -6.58 -0.57 2.62
N ALA A 369 -6.56 -0.35 1.30
CA ALA A 369 -6.74 -1.41 0.31
C ALA A 369 -6.10 -1.15 -1.06
N LYS A 370 -5.87 -2.22 -1.83
CA LYS A 370 -5.63 -2.13 -3.27
C LYS A 370 -6.97 -1.96 -3.98
N ILE A 371 -7.13 -0.86 -4.69
CA ILE A 371 -8.42 -0.49 -5.27
C ILE A 371 -8.34 -0.38 -6.79
N GLY A 372 -9.45 -0.62 -7.46
CA GLY A 372 -9.67 -0.26 -8.86
C GLY A 372 -10.80 0.76 -8.99
N VAL A 373 -10.81 1.51 -10.10
CA VAL A 373 -11.92 2.42 -10.43
C VAL A 373 -12.42 2.08 -11.83
N LEU A 374 -13.72 1.80 -11.95
CA LEU A 374 -14.40 1.62 -13.24
C LEU A 374 -15.49 2.68 -13.35
N ILE A 375 -15.30 3.68 -14.21
CA ILE A 375 -16.23 4.81 -14.28
C ILE A 375 -17.45 4.41 -15.10
N CYS A 376 -18.58 4.21 -14.41
CA CYS A 376 -19.90 3.99 -15.00
C CYS A 376 -19.91 2.86 -16.03
N TYR A 377 -19.92 3.22 -17.32
CA TYR A 377 -19.94 2.30 -18.45
C TYR A 377 -18.77 1.31 -18.45
N ASP A 378 -17.63 1.65 -17.85
CA ASP A 378 -16.49 0.73 -17.69
C ASP A 378 -16.87 -0.56 -16.93
N SER A 379 -17.85 -0.50 -16.02
CA SER A 379 -18.29 -1.67 -15.23
C SER A 379 -19.00 -2.75 -16.07
N GLU A 380 -19.55 -2.37 -17.23
CA GLU A 380 -20.28 -3.29 -18.12
C GLU A 380 -19.31 -4.27 -18.82
N PHE A 381 -18.01 -3.96 -18.87
CA PHE A 381 -16.98 -4.73 -19.57
C PHE A 381 -16.26 -5.71 -18.63
N PRO A 382 -16.46 -7.04 -18.76
CA PRO A 382 -15.89 -8.03 -17.85
C PRO A 382 -14.35 -8.00 -17.77
N GLU A 383 -13.70 -7.74 -18.90
CA GLU A 383 -12.24 -7.76 -19.06
C GLU A 383 -11.56 -6.70 -18.20
N ALA A 384 -12.19 -5.54 -18.02
CA ALA A 384 -11.66 -4.44 -17.22
C ALA A 384 -11.59 -4.81 -15.74
N ALA A 385 -12.67 -5.37 -15.20
CA ALA A 385 -12.69 -5.85 -13.81
C ALA A 385 -11.74 -7.04 -13.61
N ARG A 386 -11.68 -7.97 -14.57
CA ARG A 386 -10.72 -9.09 -14.53
C ARG A 386 -9.29 -8.59 -14.48
N HIS A 387 -8.94 -7.63 -15.34
CA HIS A 387 -7.61 -7.04 -15.38
C HIS A 387 -7.21 -6.37 -14.06
N LEU A 388 -8.13 -5.64 -13.41
CA LEU A 388 -7.89 -5.06 -12.08
C LEU A 388 -7.74 -6.13 -11.00
N ALA A 389 -8.59 -7.16 -11.05
CA ALA A 389 -8.58 -8.24 -10.09
C ALA A 389 -7.30 -9.09 -10.20
N ASP A 390 -6.78 -9.33 -11.40
CA ASP A 390 -5.52 -10.04 -11.65
C ASP A 390 -4.30 -9.23 -11.16
N GLN A 391 -4.39 -7.90 -11.17
CA GLN A 391 -3.41 -7.01 -10.54
C GLN A 391 -3.55 -6.89 -9.01
N GLY A 392 -4.51 -7.61 -8.41
CA GLY A 392 -4.69 -7.68 -6.96
C GLY A 392 -5.65 -6.64 -6.37
N ALA A 393 -6.55 -6.05 -7.16
CA ALA A 393 -7.62 -5.22 -6.60
C ALA A 393 -8.48 -6.04 -5.60
N GLU A 394 -8.84 -5.42 -4.50
CA GLU A 394 -9.68 -5.97 -3.43
C GLU A 394 -11.07 -5.32 -3.47
N ILE A 395 -11.11 -4.04 -3.80
CA ILE A 395 -12.33 -3.24 -3.96
C ILE A 395 -12.31 -2.55 -5.32
N ILE A 396 -13.40 -2.61 -6.06
CA ILE A 396 -13.62 -1.80 -7.26
C ILE A 396 -14.67 -0.75 -6.96
N PHE A 397 -14.31 0.52 -7.14
CA PHE A 397 -15.25 1.63 -7.03
C PHE A 397 -15.85 1.98 -8.39
N VAL A 398 -17.17 2.10 -8.43
CA VAL A 398 -17.94 2.38 -9.63
C VAL A 398 -18.77 3.66 -9.42
N PRO A 399 -18.17 4.83 -9.65
CA PRO A 399 -18.95 6.06 -9.73
C PRO A 399 -19.79 6.04 -11.02
N PHE A 400 -21.08 6.36 -10.94
CA PHE A 400 -21.98 6.32 -12.10
C PHE A 400 -22.94 7.50 -12.19
N CYS A 401 -23.44 7.76 -13.40
CA CYS A 401 -24.43 8.77 -13.70
C CYS A 401 -25.39 8.22 -14.77
N THR A 402 -26.66 8.02 -14.40
CA THR A 402 -27.68 7.43 -15.28
C THR A 402 -28.99 8.19 -15.16
N ASN A 403 -29.74 8.31 -16.27
CA ASN A 403 -30.96 9.09 -16.29
C ASN A 403 -32.20 8.32 -15.80
N ASP A 404 -32.19 7.00 -15.95
CA ASP A 404 -33.34 6.15 -15.68
C ASP A 404 -32.92 4.82 -15.02
N ARG A 405 -33.94 4.07 -14.60
CA ARG A 405 -33.77 2.80 -13.91
C ARG A 405 -33.13 1.74 -14.80
N GLN A 406 -33.41 1.72 -16.09
CA GLN A 406 -32.85 0.74 -17.03
C GLN A 406 -31.34 0.93 -17.19
N GLY A 407 -30.89 2.18 -17.28
CA GLY A 407 -29.48 2.56 -17.27
C GLY A 407 -28.80 2.14 -15.98
N TYR A 408 -29.41 2.47 -14.85
CA TYR A 408 -28.92 2.06 -13.54
C TYR A 408 -28.80 0.54 -13.39
N LEU A 409 -29.82 -0.22 -13.82
CA LEU A 409 -29.82 -1.67 -13.69
C LEU A 409 -28.68 -2.34 -14.46
N ARG A 410 -28.25 -1.79 -15.61
CA ARG A 410 -27.07 -2.32 -16.31
C ARG A 410 -25.82 -2.18 -15.44
N VAL A 411 -25.57 -0.98 -14.92
CA VAL A 411 -24.43 -0.71 -14.04
C VAL A 411 -24.50 -1.60 -12.78
N ARG A 412 -25.67 -1.67 -12.14
CA ARG A 412 -25.91 -2.45 -10.93
C ARG A 412 -25.63 -3.95 -11.15
N ILE A 413 -26.27 -4.55 -12.14
CA ILE A 413 -26.19 -5.99 -12.40
C ILE A 413 -24.78 -6.38 -12.83
N CYS A 414 -24.16 -5.60 -13.72
CA CYS A 414 -22.78 -5.86 -14.13
C CYS A 414 -21.83 -5.74 -12.93
N SER A 415 -21.98 -4.73 -12.08
CA SER A 415 -21.15 -4.56 -10.88
C SER A 415 -21.28 -5.73 -9.89
N ALA A 416 -22.50 -6.23 -9.67
CA ALA A 416 -22.71 -7.42 -8.85
C ALA A 416 -22.04 -8.66 -9.47
N ALA A 417 -22.16 -8.85 -10.80
CA ALA A 417 -21.47 -9.92 -11.51
C ALA A 417 -19.94 -9.78 -11.37
N ARG A 418 -19.38 -8.56 -11.48
CA ARG A 418 -17.95 -8.32 -11.31
C ARG A 418 -17.46 -8.69 -9.90
N ALA A 419 -18.27 -8.44 -8.85
CA ALA A 419 -17.94 -8.80 -7.48
C ALA A 419 -17.77 -10.33 -7.33
N VAL A 420 -18.74 -11.08 -7.86
CA VAL A 420 -18.77 -12.55 -7.80
C VAL A 420 -17.67 -13.17 -8.67
N GLU A 421 -17.62 -12.83 -9.96
CA GLU A 421 -16.72 -13.46 -10.94
C GLU A 421 -15.24 -13.27 -10.59
N ASN A 422 -14.90 -12.13 -9.98
CA ASN A 422 -13.52 -11.75 -9.68
C ASN A 422 -13.13 -11.94 -8.22
N GLN A 423 -14.09 -12.32 -7.36
CA GLN A 423 -13.95 -12.35 -5.91
C GLN A 423 -13.34 -11.03 -5.40
N VAL A 424 -14.08 -9.93 -5.61
CA VAL A 424 -13.75 -8.55 -5.17
C VAL A 424 -15.00 -7.92 -4.56
N TYR A 425 -14.84 -6.93 -3.69
CA TYR A 425 -15.96 -6.04 -3.36
C TYR A 425 -16.17 -5.02 -4.48
N VAL A 426 -17.42 -4.61 -4.69
CA VAL A 426 -17.75 -3.54 -5.65
C VAL A 426 -18.67 -2.51 -5.01
N ALA A 427 -18.24 -1.25 -4.98
CA ALA A 427 -18.98 -0.15 -4.36
C ALA A 427 -19.48 0.85 -5.41
N LEU A 428 -20.78 1.16 -5.37
CA LEU A 428 -21.48 2.03 -6.32
C LEU A 428 -21.98 3.30 -5.66
N ALA A 429 -21.79 4.44 -6.32
CA ALA A 429 -22.40 5.71 -5.96
C ALA A 429 -22.87 6.47 -7.20
N GLY A 430 -24.09 6.98 -7.15
CA GLY A 430 -24.77 7.63 -8.26
C GLY A 430 -25.42 8.95 -7.87
N ASN A 431 -25.70 9.77 -8.88
CA ASN A 431 -26.49 10.99 -8.70
C ASN A 431 -27.98 10.68 -8.65
N VAL A 432 -28.72 11.52 -7.93
CA VAL A 432 -30.18 11.56 -7.89
C VAL A 432 -30.65 13.01 -8.12
N GLY A 433 -31.96 13.21 -8.29
CA GLY A 433 -32.51 14.55 -8.53
C GLY A 433 -32.36 15.02 -9.98
N ASN A 434 -32.55 16.32 -10.21
CA ASN A 434 -32.77 16.90 -11.54
C ASN A 434 -32.00 18.23 -11.68
N LEU A 435 -31.58 18.55 -12.90
CA LEU A 435 -30.98 19.86 -13.26
C LEU A 435 -31.71 20.46 -14.47
N PRO A 436 -32.84 21.16 -14.27
CA PRO A 436 -33.70 21.62 -15.37
C PRO A 436 -33.01 22.54 -16.39
N ASP A 437 -32.03 23.33 -15.94
CA ASP A 437 -31.35 24.34 -16.76
C ASP A 437 -30.02 23.86 -17.37
N VAL A 438 -29.68 22.57 -17.22
CA VAL A 438 -28.44 22.00 -17.75
C VAL A 438 -28.77 20.94 -18.80
N GLU A 439 -28.68 21.33 -20.07
CA GLU A 439 -28.96 20.44 -21.21
C GLU A 439 -28.17 19.12 -21.13
N ASN A 440 -28.84 18.01 -21.46
CA ASN A 440 -28.31 16.65 -21.48
C ASN A 440 -28.02 16.07 -20.08
N MET A 441 -28.57 16.65 -19.00
CA MET A 441 -28.48 16.17 -17.60
C MET A 441 -29.79 16.42 -16.82
N ASP A 442 -30.93 16.31 -17.49
CA ASP A 442 -32.23 16.78 -16.98
C ASP A 442 -32.72 16.01 -15.74
N VAL A 443 -32.56 14.68 -15.73
CA VAL A 443 -33.03 13.77 -14.66
C VAL A 443 -31.94 12.74 -14.35
N GLN A 444 -31.80 12.38 -13.08
CA GLN A 444 -30.88 11.36 -12.60
C GLN A 444 -31.60 10.28 -11.81
N TYR A 445 -31.19 9.03 -12.03
CA TYR A 445 -31.61 7.87 -11.27
C TYR A 445 -30.41 7.22 -10.60
N GLY A 446 -30.50 6.99 -9.29
CA GLY A 446 -29.42 6.42 -8.51
C GLY A 446 -29.93 5.58 -7.34
N GLN A 447 -29.20 4.50 -7.06
CA GLN A 447 -29.31 3.72 -5.84
C GLN A 447 -27.91 3.19 -5.50
N ALA A 448 -27.27 3.79 -4.49
CA ALA A 448 -25.96 3.37 -3.99
C ALA A 448 -26.06 1.95 -3.41
N ALA A 449 -25.03 1.14 -3.65
CA ALA A 449 -24.97 -0.24 -3.19
C ALA A 449 -23.53 -0.70 -3.06
N ILE A 450 -23.29 -1.67 -2.19
CA ILE A 450 -22.01 -2.36 -2.07
C ILE A 450 -22.25 -3.86 -2.22
N PHE A 451 -21.58 -4.47 -3.18
CA PHE A 451 -21.68 -5.88 -3.51
C PHE A 451 -20.50 -6.67 -2.99
N THR A 452 -20.78 -7.91 -2.59
CA THR A 452 -19.79 -8.86 -2.09
C THR A 452 -19.57 -9.97 -3.12
N PRO A 453 -18.50 -10.76 -2.99
CA PRO A 453 -18.51 -12.11 -3.52
C PRO A 453 -19.68 -12.92 -2.92
N SER A 454 -20.00 -14.07 -3.51
CA SER A 454 -21.11 -14.91 -3.09
C SER A 454 -20.59 -16.23 -2.54
N ASP A 455 -20.46 -16.32 -1.23
CA ASP A 455 -20.03 -17.49 -0.47
C ASP A 455 -20.47 -17.35 1.01
N PHE A 456 -20.30 -18.38 1.83
CA PHE A 456 -20.80 -18.43 3.22
C PHE A 456 -20.29 -17.31 4.14
N MET A 457 -19.07 -16.81 3.90
CA MET A 457 -18.50 -15.70 4.68
C MET A 457 -19.08 -14.32 4.33
N PHE A 458 -19.84 -14.20 3.23
CA PHE A 458 -20.40 -12.94 2.77
C PHE A 458 -21.90 -12.81 3.03
N SER A 459 -22.46 -11.65 2.69
CA SER A 459 -23.90 -11.42 2.73
C SER A 459 -24.65 -12.45 1.88
N ARG A 460 -25.73 -13.01 2.45
CA ARG A 460 -26.56 -14.04 1.82
C ARG A 460 -27.00 -13.67 0.40
N ASP A 461 -27.32 -12.40 0.18
CA ASP A 461 -27.88 -11.93 -1.10
C ASP A 461 -26.79 -11.34 -2.03
N GLY A 462 -25.51 -11.44 -1.66
CA GLY A 462 -24.40 -10.82 -2.38
C GLY A 462 -24.38 -9.28 -2.29
N ILE A 463 -25.17 -8.71 -1.38
CA ILE A 463 -25.33 -7.26 -1.16
C ILE A 463 -24.95 -6.96 0.28
N ALA A 464 -23.84 -6.26 0.50
CA ALA A 464 -23.42 -5.85 1.83
C ALA A 464 -24.30 -4.72 2.37
N ALA A 465 -24.66 -3.76 1.51
CA ALA A 465 -25.50 -2.64 1.85
C ALA A 465 -26.15 -2.04 0.59
N GLU A 466 -27.33 -1.44 0.75
CA GLU A 466 -28.00 -0.68 -0.31
C GLU A 466 -28.79 0.49 0.27
N ALA A 467 -28.83 1.60 -0.48
CA ALA A 467 -29.65 2.76 -0.17
C ALA A 467 -31.07 2.64 -0.76
N ASP A 468 -31.99 3.49 -0.31
CA ASP A 468 -33.23 3.73 -1.04
C ASP A 468 -32.95 4.38 -2.40
N SER A 469 -33.76 4.07 -3.41
CA SER A 469 -33.59 4.66 -4.73
C SER A 469 -34.02 6.13 -4.74
N ASN A 470 -33.21 7.00 -5.37
CA ASN A 470 -33.49 8.42 -5.59
C ASN A 470 -33.55 9.32 -4.34
N GLU A 471 -33.04 8.86 -3.21
CA GLU A 471 -32.99 9.64 -1.95
C GLU A 471 -31.56 10.09 -1.62
N GLU A 472 -31.35 11.36 -1.28
CA GLU A 472 -30.01 11.83 -0.89
C GLU A 472 -29.55 11.17 0.40
N THR A 473 -28.40 10.48 0.38
CA THR A 473 -27.90 9.77 1.57
C THR A 473 -26.41 9.42 1.47
N VAL A 474 -25.84 8.97 2.59
CA VAL A 474 -24.52 8.34 2.65
C VAL A 474 -24.69 6.91 3.15
N LEU A 475 -24.41 5.95 2.27
CA LEU A 475 -24.41 4.53 2.61
C LEU A 475 -23.05 4.16 3.22
N ILE A 476 -23.03 3.69 4.47
CA ILE A 476 -21.79 3.30 5.18
C ILE A 476 -21.82 1.80 5.44
N CYS A 477 -20.72 1.10 5.11
CA CYS A 477 -20.60 -0.33 5.31
C CYS A 477 -19.16 -0.72 5.64
N ASP A 478 -19.01 -1.68 6.57
CA ASP A 478 -17.74 -2.33 6.86
C ASP A 478 -17.57 -3.57 5.97
N LEU A 479 -16.41 -3.67 5.31
CA LEU A 479 -16.05 -4.80 4.45
C LEU A 479 -14.87 -5.52 5.08
N ASP A 480 -14.93 -6.85 5.11
CA ASP A 480 -13.86 -7.68 5.66
C ASP A 480 -12.97 -8.18 4.52
N LEU A 481 -11.73 -7.68 4.46
CA LEU A 481 -10.79 -8.08 3.42
C LEU A 481 -10.15 -9.44 3.74
N ASP A 482 -10.19 -9.92 4.98
CA ASP A 482 -9.67 -11.25 5.29
C ASP A 482 -10.64 -12.32 4.78
N ASP A 483 -11.96 -12.11 4.97
CA ASP A 483 -13.00 -12.95 4.34
C ASP A 483 -12.83 -13.00 2.82
N LEU A 484 -12.44 -11.87 2.20
CA LEU A 484 -12.17 -11.81 0.76
C LEU A 484 -11.00 -12.72 0.35
N HIS A 485 -9.89 -12.68 1.08
CA HIS A 485 -8.71 -13.48 0.78
C HIS A 485 -8.91 -14.96 1.11
N GLU A 486 -9.61 -15.28 2.20
CA GLU A 486 -9.99 -16.65 2.55
C GLU A 486 -10.90 -17.24 1.46
N ALA A 487 -11.91 -16.51 0.97
CA ALA A 487 -12.77 -16.96 -0.12
C ALA A 487 -12.00 -17.25 -1.41
N ARG A 488 -10.97 -16.45 -1.72
CA ARG A 488 -10.12 -16.65 -2.90
C ARG A 488 -9.26 -17.91 -2.80
N ALA A 489 -8.87 -18.30 -1.60
CA ALA A 489 -8.00 -19.44 -1.35
C ALA A 489 -8.79 -20.75 -1.17
N MET A 490 -9.91 -20.70 -0.45
CA MET A 490 -10.62 -21.89 0.05
C MET A 490 -12.14 -21.74 0.11
N GLY A 491 -12.71 -20.80 -0.65
CA GLY A 491 -14.16 -20.70 -0.82
C GLY A 491 -14.78 -21.99 -1.37
N THR A 492 -16.11 -22.10 -1.27
CA THR A 492 -16.86 -23.23 -1.84
C THR A 492 -16.63 -23.38 -3.34
N VAL A 493 -16.30 -22.28 -4.01
CA VAL A 493 -15.80 -22.23 -5.38
C VAL A 493 -14.60 -21.27 -5.47
N THR A 494 -13.65 -21.57 -6.35
CA THR A 494 -12.40 -20.80 -6.50
C THR A 494 -12.20 -20.32 -7.95
N PRO A 495 -13.11 -19.50 -8.51
CA PRO A 495 -13.12 -19.13 -9.93
C PRO A 495 -11.85 -18.40 -10.40
N ARG A 496 -11.03 -17.87 -9.50
CA ARG A 496 -9.71 -17.33 -9.82
C ARG A 496 -8.65 -18.41 -10.04
N ILE A 497 -8.65 -19.45 -9.22
CA ILE A 497 -7.72 -20.57 -9.30
C ILE A 497 -8.12 -21.51 -10.44
N ASP A 498 -9.43 -21.73 -10.62
CA ASP A 498 -9.98 -22.68 -11.59
C ASP A 498 -10.01 -22.15 -13.04
N ARG A 499 -9.35 -21.02 -13.32
CA ARG A 499 -9.29 -20.45 -14.67
C ARG A 499 -8.53 -21.38 -15.61
N ARG A 500 -9.13 -21.66 -16.76
CA ARG A 500 -8.53 -22.43 -17.85
C ARG A 500 -7.62 -21.57 -18.72
N GLU A 501 -6.47 -21.17 -18.19
CA GLU A 501 -5.46 -20.35 -18.91
C GLU A 501 -4.81 -21.09 -20.09
N ASP A 502 -4.97 -22.41 -20.15
CA ASP A 502 -4.64 -23.25 -21.30
C ASP A 502 -5.62 -23.05 -22.48
N LEU A 503 -6.85 -22.60 -22.22
CA LEU A 503 -7.89 -22.35 -23.23
C LEU A 503 -8.12 -20.86 -23.49
N PHE A 504 -8.12 -20.05 -22.42
CA PHE A 504 -8.50 -18.64 -22.47
C PHE A 504 -7.42 -17.77 -21.82
N GLN A 505 -6.70 -17.02 -22.64
CA GLN A 505 -5.73 -16.02 -22.18
C GLN A 505 -6.27 -14.63 -22.39
N LEU A 506 -6.25 -13.83 -21.31
CA LEU A 506 -6.60 -12.42 -21.37
C LEU A 506 -5.32 -11.62 -21.65
N HIS A 507 -5.22 -11.02 -22.84
CA HIS A 507 -4.14 -10.11 -23.18
C HIS A 507 -4.62 -8.66 -23.11
N ALA A 508 -4.06 -7.89 -22.17
CA ALA A 508 -4.36 -6.47 -22.03
C ALA A 508 -3.21 -5.62 -22.60
N SER A 509 -3.47 -4.95 -23.71
CA SER A 509 -2.55 -3.98 -24.33
C SER A 509 -2.76 -2.56 -23.77
N VAL A 510 -2.85 -2.43 -22.46
CA VAL A 510 -2.96 -1.12 -21.79
C VAL A 510 -1.58 -0.51 -21.63
N ALA A 511 -1.46 0.81 -21.81
CA ALA A 511 -0.21 1.49 -21.50
C ALA A 511 0.04 1.34 -20.00
N ALA A 512 1.21 0.81 -19.62
CA ALA A 512 1.67 0.90 -18.24
C ALA A 512 1.59 2.38 -17.81
N PRO A 513 1.15 2.70 -16.57
CA PRO A 513 1.24 4.06 -16.09
C PRO A 513 2.68 4.53 -16.31
N LEU A 514 2.87 5.69 -16.95
CA LEU A 514 4.20 6.25 -17.16
C LEU A 514 4.90 6.27 -15.80
N PRO A 515 5.94 5.45 -15.57
CA PRO A 515 6.74 5.64 -14.37
C PRO A 515 7.39 7.01 -14.51
N PRO A 516 7.54 7.81 -13.44
CA PRO A 516 8.59 8.82 -13.45
C PRO A 516 9.89 8.05 -13.73
N ALA A 517 10.58 8.42 -14.80
CA ALA A 517 11.76 7.72 -15.30
C ALA A 517 12.75 7.45 -14.15
N VAL A 518 13.03 6.19 -13.89
CA VAL A 518 14.14 5.76 -13.03
C VAL A 518 14.90 4.69 -13.78
N ASP A 519 16.19 4.96 -13.94
CA ASP A 519 17.19 4.19 -14.67
C ASP A 519 17.41 2.82 -14.01
N PRO A 520 17.20 1.69 -14.71
CA PRO A 520 17.34 0.37 -14.14
C PRO A 520 18.77 -0.12 -14.41
N ILE A 521 19.66 0.01 -13.44
CA ILE A 521 20.74 -0.95 -13.13
C ILE A 521 21.47 -0.37 -11.89
N GLY A 522 21.24 -1.00 -10.73
CA GLY A 522 22.00 -0.77 -9.50
C GLY A 522 22.78 -2.03 -9.11
N PRO A 523 23.86 -1.93 -8.33
CA PRO A 523 24.85 -2.98 -8.20
C PRO A 523 24.45 -4.01 -7.13
N LEU A 524 23.51 -4.91 -7.44
CA LEU A 524 23.43 -6.26 -6.86
C LEU A 524 22.90 -7.23 -7.94
N GLY A 525 23.58 -7.27 -9.08
CA GLY A 525 23.39 -8.36 -10.04
C GLY A 525 23.60 -9.71 -9.33
N THR A 526 22.87 -10.73 -9.80
CA THR A 526 22.82 -12.11 -9.29
C THR A 526 24.08 -12.51 -8.51
N GLN A 527 23.97 -12.62 -7.19
CA GLN A 527 25.05 -13.19 -6.38
C GLN A 527 25.29 -14.63 -6.87
N ARG A 528 26.57 -15.00 -7.02
CA ARG A 528 26.97 -16.37 -7.32
C ARG A 528 26.45 -17.30 -6.23
N ASP A 529 25.81 -18.38 -6.63
CA ASP A 529 25.44 -19.48 -5.74
C ASP A 529 26.72 -20.25 -5.38
N TRP A 530 27.17 -20.10 -4.13
CA TRP A 530 28.38 -20.75 -3.59
C TRP A 530 28.07 -22.08 -2.89
N SER A 531 26.84 -22.61 -3.00
CA SER A 531 26.49 -23.93 -2.46
C SER A 531 27.33 -25.09 -3.01
N VAL A 532 28.10 -24.85 -4.07
CA VAL A 532 28.89 -25.86 -4.79
C VAL A 532 30.37 -25.93 -4.35
N GLU A 533 30.89 -25.00 -3.54
CA GLU A 533 32.33 -24.95 -3.22
C GLU A 533 32.74 -25.35 -1.78
N ILE A 534 31.83 -25.91 -0.98
CA ILE A 534 32.21 -26.47 0.32
C ILE A 534 32.16 -27.99 0.26
N ASN A 535 33.36 -28.58 0.16
CA ASN A 535 33.59 -30.02 0.30
C ASN A 535 33.03 -30.50 1.66
N PRO A 536 32.16 -31.52 1.71
CA PRO A 536 31.62 -32.03 2.99
C PRO A 536 32.65 -32.76 3.85
N GLU A 537 33.87 -32.97 3.36
CA GLU A 537 34.92 -33.68 4.08
C GLU A 537 36.18 -32.82 4.23
N GLY A 538 36.41 -32.38 5.46
CA GLY A 538 37.64 -31.72 5.89
C GLY A 538 37.71 -31.73 7.42
N GLY A 539 38.23 -32.84 7.96
CA GLY A 539 38.85 -32.88 9.29
C GLY A 539 40.26 -32.33 9.28
#